data_AF-A0A531L3J7-F1
#
_entry.id   AF-A0A531L3J7-F1
#
_cell.length_a   1.000
_cell.length_b   1.000
_cell.length_c   1.000
_cell.angle_alpha   90.00
_cell.angle_beta   90.00
_cell.angle_gamma   90.00
#
_symmetry.space_group_name_H-M   'P 1'
#
loop_
_entity.id
_entity.type
_entity.pdbx_description
1 polymer ?
#
loop_
_entity_poly.entity_id
_entity_poly.type
_entity_poly.pdbx_seq_one_letter_code
_entity_poly.pdbx_strand_id
1 'polypeptide(L)'
;FKAAVANVIPAQMAGRLAQQAGLANRSGWCPVDPVTFESALQPGIHLVGDAVIGGDMPKSAFCANSQAKACAFAIAADLTGSARFPAHLFNTCYTYLAPDDAFSNAISFKPVDGKLKSVISFVSKVEESSEVRRQAARAAEGWYDAFTHDVFG
;
A
#
# COMPACT_ATOMS: atom_id res chain seq x y z
N PHE A 1 28.97 -15.69 -10.82
CA PHE A 1 28.09 -15.56 -12.00
C PHE A 1 28.62 -14.45 -12.91
N LYS A 2 28.56 -14.57 -14.23
CA LYS A 2 28.95 -13.50 -15.20
C LYS A 2 27.76 -13.21 -16.11
N ALA A 3 27.17 -12.03 -15.97
CA ALA A 3 25.99 -11.60 -16.72
C ALA A 3 26.38 -10.74 -17.93
N ALA A 4 25.59 -10.79 -19.01
CA ALA A 4 25.64 -9.78 -20.07
C ALA A 4 24.96 -8.47 -19.61
N VAL A 5 23.85 -8.58 -18.88
CA VAL A 5 23.15 -7.49 -18.19
C VAL A 5 22.67 -8.01 -16.83
N ALA A 6 22.76 -7.20 -15.79
CA ALA A 6 22.23 -7.51 -14.46
C ALA A 6 21.33 -6.38 -13.97
N ASN A 7 20.08 -6.71 -13.59
CA ASN A 7 19.18 -5.81 -12.87
C ASN A 7 19.20 -6.19 -11.39
N VAL A 8 19.82 -5.34 -10.55
CA VAL A 8 20.00 -5.60 -9.12
C VAL A 8 19.08 -4.70 -8.33
N ILE A 9 18.13 -5.29 -7.61
CA ILE A 9 17.22 -4.59 -6.70
C ILE A 9 17.79 -4.76 -5.27
N PRO A 10 18.38 -3.72 -4.66
CA PRO A 10 18.99 -3.82 -3.35
C PRO A 10 17.93 -3.96 -2.24
N ALA A 11 18.36 -4.35 -1.04
CA ALA A 11 17.52 -4.28 0.14
C ALA A 11 17.07 -2.83 0.40
N GLN A 12 15.80 -2.67 0.77
CA GLN A 12 15.14 -1.37 0.95
C GLN A 12 14.84 -1.10 2.42
N MET A 13 14.64 0.17 2.76
CA MET A 13 14.26 0.66 4.09
C MET A 13 13.43 1.95 3.95
N ALA A 14 12.89 2.47 5.06
CA ALA A 14 12.20 3.76 5.04
C ALA A 14 13.16 4.88 4.61
N GLY A 15 12.63 5.89 3.91
CA GLY A 15 13.40 6.99 3.37
C GLY A 15 14.27 7.72 4.40
N ARG A 16 15.36 8.34 3.94
CA ARG A 16 16.40 8.94 4.80
C ARG A 16 15.85 9.91 5.85
N LEU A 17 14.83 10.70 5.50
CA LEU A 17 14.19 11.63 6.44
C LEU A 17 13.60 10.90 7.65
N ALA A 18 12.90 9.77 7.44
CA ALA A 18 12.33 9.00 8.53
C ALA A 18 13.40 8.38 9.44
N GLN A 19 14.55 8.00 8.88
CA GLN A 19 15.70 7.54 9.66
C GLN A 19 16.27 8.67 10.53
N GLN A 20 16.55 9.83 9.90
CA GLN A 20 17.16 10.98 10.57
C GLN A 20 16.25 11.61 11.61
N ALA A 21 14.94 11.60 11.36
CA ALA A 21 13.94 12.10 12.28
C ALA A 21 13.66 11.13 13.44
N GLY A 22 14.26 9.94 13.49
CA GLY A 22 13.99 8.97 14.56
C GLY A 22 12.60 8.33 14.48
N LEU A 23 12.03 8.22 13.28
CA LEU A 23 10.71 7.62 13.02
C LEU A 23 10.80 6.14 12.63
N ALA A 24 11.99 5.67 12.24
CA ALA A 24 12.25 4.27 11.94
C ALA A 24 12.86 3.54 13.14
N ASN A 25 12.45 2.30 13.37
CA ASN A 25 13.03 1.44 14.40
C ASN A 25 14.22 0.62 13.85
N ARG A 26 14.77 -0.30 14.65
CA ARG A 26 15.92 -1.15 14.27
C ARG A 26 15.72 -1.99 13.00
N SER A 27 14.48 -2.19 12.53
CA SER A 27 14.20 -2.85 11.25
C SER A 27 14.46 -1.96 10.03
N GLY A 28 14.68 -0.66 10.24
CA GLY A 28 14.76 0.34 9.17
C GLY A 28 13.40 0.85 8.71
N TRP A 29 12.29 0.46 9.34
CA TRP A 29 10.93 0.88 9.00
C TRP A 29 10.22 1.54 10.18
N CYS A 30 9.15 2.26 9.89
CA CYS A 30 8.47 3.13 10.85
C CYS A 30 7.28 2.42 11.50
N PRO A 31 7.31 2.13 12.83
CA PRO A 31 6.15 1.60 13.53
C PRO A 31 5.07 2.68 13.65
N VAL A 32 3.83 2.31 13.36
CA VAL A 32 2.67 3.22 13.41
C VAL A 32 1.49 2.56 14.09
N ASP A 33 0.59 3.36 14.65
CA ASP A 33 -0.75 2.92 15.01
C ASP A 33 -1.51 2.47 13.73
N PRO A 34 -2.10 1.26 13.70
CA PRO A 34 -2.71 0.71 12.49
C PRO A 34 -4.06 1.36 12.12
N VAL A 35 -4.63 2.20 13.00
CA VAL A 35 -5.89 2.92 12.77
C VAL A 35 -5.62 4.34 12.29
N THR A 36 -4.70 5.06 12.95
CA THR A 36 -4.44 6.49 12.71
C THR A 36 -3.20 6.75 11.86
N PHE A 37 -2.33 5.75 11.71
CA PHE A 37 -1.01 5.88 11.09
C PHE A 37 -0.08 6.86 11.82
N GLU A 38 -0.40 7.21 13.07
CA GLU A 38 0.48 7.99 13.94
C GLU A 38 1.72 7.17 14.33
N SER A 39 2.88 7.81 14.40
CA SER A 39 4.13 7.18 14.79
C SER A 39 4.05 6.65 16.21
N ALA A 40 4.45 5.40 16.40
CA ALA A 40 4.62 4.84 17.74
C ALA A 40 5.87 5.38 18.46
N LEU A 41 6.70 6.18 17.77
CA LEU A 41 7.93 6.76 18.32
C LEU A 41 7.80 8.26 18.62
N GLN A 42 6.97 8.99 17.86
CA GLN A 42 6.82 10.44 18.00
C GLN A 42 5.36 10.88 17.83
N PRO A 43 4.68 11.26 18.93
CA PRO A 43 3.30 11.75 18.88
C PRO A 43 3.14 12.95 17.93
N GLY A 44 1.99 13.01 17.24
CA GLY A 44 1.65 14.06 16.29
C GLY A 44 2.29 13.92 14.91
N ILE A 45 3.17 12.94 14.69
CA ILE A 45 3.74 12.65 13.37
C ILE A 45 3.07 11.40 12.81
N HIS A 46 2.51 11.50 11.60
CA HIS A 46 1.93 10.36 10.91
C HIS A 46 2.80 9.91 9.74
N LEU A 47 2.82 8.60 9.47
CA LEU A 47 3.55 8.02 8.35
C LEU A 47 2.66 7.08 7.55
N VAL A 48 2.76 7.14 6.23
CA VAL A 48 2.03 6.26 5.30
C VAL A 48 2.96 5.77 4.19
N GLY A 49 2.48 4.84 3.38
CA GLY A 49 3.19 4.29 2.23
C GLY A 49 4.35 3.38 2.63
N ASP A 50 5.35 3.31 1.76
CA ASP A 50 6.42 2.30 1.88
C ASP A 50 7.24 2.43 3.17
N ALA A 51 7.24 3.59 3.84
CA ALA A 51 8.03 3.80 5.04
C ALA A 51 7.54 2.97 6.25
N VAL A 52 6.26 2.58 6.29
CA VAL A 52 5.67 2.01 7.51
C VAL A 52 5.86 0.51 7.66
N ILE A 53 5.74 0.04 8.90
CA ILE A 53 5.52 -1.36 9.24
C ILE A 53 4.03 -1.65 9.01
N GLY A 54 3.68 -1.96 7.76
CA GLY A 54 2.29 -2.12 7.31
C GLY A 54 1.62 -3.47 7.61
N GLY A 55 2.21 -4.32 8.45
CA GLY A 55 1.70 -5.67 8.70
C GLY A 55 1.62 -6.50 7.42
N ASP A 56 0.44 -7.02 7.11
CA ASP A 56 0.19 -7.82 5.90
C ASP A 56 -0.02 -6.96 4.65
N MET A 57 -0.09 -5.62 4.76
CA MET A 57 -0.22 -4.73 3.59
C MET A 57 1.09 -4.68 2.79
N PRO A 58 1.06 -4.95 1.47
CA PRO A 58 2.23 -4.79 0.62
C PRO A 58 2.65 -3.32 0.50
N LYS A 59 3.92 -3.10 0.16
CA LYS A 59 4.44 -1.78 -0.22
C LYS A 59 4.06 -1.51 -1.68
N SER A 60 2.87 -0.94 -1.88
CA SER A 60 2.30 -0.62 -3.19
C SER A 60 1.71 0.79 -3.20
N ALA A 61 1.58 1.38 -4.39
CA ALA A 61 0.92 2.67 -4.55
C ALA A 61 -0.53 2.64 -4.04
N PHE A 62 -1.26 1.55 -4.29
CA PHE A 62 -2.63 1.40 -3.82
C PHE A 62 -2.69 1.40 -2.28
N CYS A 63 -1.84 0.61 -1.62
CA CYS A 63 -1.75 0.62 -0.17
C CYS A 63 -1.40 2.01 0.36
N ALA A 64 -0.43 2.70 -0.24
CA ALA A 64 -0.05 4.05 0.16
C ALA A 64 -1.22 5.05 0.07
N ASN A 65 -2.01 5.03 -1.02
CA ASN A 65 -3.20 5.88 -1.17
C ASN A 65 -4.28 5.52 -0.13
N SER A 66 -4.54 4.24 0.08
CA SER A 66 -5.53 3.77 1.04
C SER A 66 -5.17 4.16 2.48
N GLN A 67 -3.89 4.06 2.84
CA GLN A 67 -3.34 4.52 4.12
C GLN A 67 -3.41 6.04 4.25
N ALA A 68 -3.08 6.79 3.19
CA ALA A 68 -3.13 8.25 3.17
C ALA A 68 -4.55 8.77 3.45
N LYS A 69 -5.57 8.19 2.81
CA LYS A 69 -6.98 8.54 3.06
C LYS A 69 -7.38 8.24 4.50
N ALA A 70 -7.06 7.05 5.02
CA ALA A 70 -7.35 6.68 6.40
C ALA A 70 -6.67 7.63 7.41
N CYS A 71 -5.39 7.94 7.18
CA CYS A 71 -4.61 8.88 7.97
C CYS A 71 -5.20 10.30 7.95
N ALA A 72 -5.57 10.80 6.76
CA ALA A 72 -6.18 12.12 6.62
C ALA A 72 -7.50 12.23 7.40
N PHE A 73 -8.36 11.21 7.34
CA PHE A 73 -9.59 11.18 8.13
C PHE A 73 -9.32 11.10 9.64
N ALA A 74 -8.30 10.36 10.07
CA ALA A 74 -7.92 10.31 11.48
C ALA A 74 -7.45 11.68 11.99
N ILE A 75 -6.56 12.35 11.24
CA ILE A 75 -6.09 13.70 11.56
C ILE A 75 -7.26 14.70 11.61
N ALA A 76 -8.16 14.66 10.62
CA ALA A 76 -9.32 15.54 10.59
C ALA A 76 -10.25 15.31 11.79
N ALA A 77 -10.50 14.05 12.18
CA ALA A 77 -11.30 13.73 13.36
C ALA A 77 -10.66 14.28 14.63
N ASP A 78 -9.34 14.19 14.76
CA ASP A 78 -8.61 14.65 15.95
C ASP A 78 -8.62 16.16 16.10
N LEU A 79 -8.48 16.87 14.97
CA LEU A 79 -8.52 18.34 14.96
C LEU A 79 -9.93 18.89 15.22
N THR A 80 -10.98 18.13 14.87
CA THR A 80 -12.37 18.60 14.95
C THR A 80 -13.15 18.02 16.12
N GLY A 81 -12.62 17.01 16.80
CA GLY A 81 -13.35 16.22 17.80
C GLY A 81 -14.47 15.36 17.20
N SER A 82 -14.43 15.09 15.88
CA SER A 82 -15.43 14.26 15.21
C SER A 82 -15.28 12.78 15.55
N ALA A 83 -16.35 12.00 15.39
CA ALA A 83 -16.27 10.56 15.53
C ALA A 83 -15.34 9.94 14.47
N ARG A 84 -14.51 8.98 14.88
CA ARG A 84 -13.70 8.16 13.97
C ARG A 84 -14.50 6.95 13.52
N PHE A 85 -14.43 6.62 12.23
CA PHE A 85 -15.04 5.42 11.66
C PHE A 85 -13.96 4.44 11.21
N PRO A 86 -14.23 3.11 11.22
CA PRO A 86 -13.27 2.13 10.73
C PRO A 86 -12.88 2.41 9.28
N ALA A 87 -11.58 2.56 9.02
CA ALA A 87 -11.07 2.81 7.69
C ALA A 87 -11.26 1.59 6.77
N HIS A 88 -11.60 1.84 5.51
CA HIS A 88 -11.60 0.82 4.47
C HIS A 88 -10.21 0.73 3.84
N LEU A 89 -9.42 -0.25 4.28
CA LEU A 89 -8.06 -0.48 3.78
C LEU A 89 -8.06 -1.56 2.71
N PHE A 90 -7.52 -1.25 1.53
CA PHE A 90 -7.55 -2.16 0.39
C PHE A 90 -6.37 -1.95 -0.57
N ASN A 91 -6.09 -3.01 -1.33
CA ASN A 91 -5.07 -3.04 -2.37
C ASN A 91 -5.63 -3.75 -3.60
N THR A 92 -5.26 -3.26 -4.78
CA THR A 92 -5.27 -4.06 -6.01
C THR A 92 -3.95 -3.85 -6.73
N CYS A 93 -3.28 -4.91 -7.15
CA CYS A 93 -2.15 -4.80 -8.07
C CYS A 93 -2.47 -5.51 -9.37
N TYR A 94 -2.04 -4.90 -10.47
CA TYR A 94 -2.08 -5.48 -11.80
C TYR A 94 -0.66 -5.78 -12.25
N THR A 95 -0.47 -6.88 -12.98
CA THR A 95 0.81 -7.27 -13.55
C THR A 95 0.60 -7.72 -14.98
N TYR A 96 1.26 -7.04 -15.91
CA TYR A 96 1.29 -7.41 -17.31
C TYR A 96 2.34 -8.50 -17.55
N LEU A 97 1.92 -9.56 -18.23
CA LEU A 97 2.76 -10.62 -18.76
C LEU A 97 3.13 -10.36 -20.24
N ALA A 98 2.20 -9.75 -20.97
CA ALA A 98 2.34 -9.26 -22.35
C ALA A 98 1.38 -8.06 -22.56
N PRO A 99 1.45 -7.31 -23.68
CA PRO A 99 0.63 -6.10 -23.86
C PRO A 99 -0.88 -6.27 -23.62
N ASP A 100 -1.44 -7.42 -23.98
CA ASP A 100 -2.86 -7.78 -23.84
C ASP A 100 -3.10 -8.91 -22.83
N ASP A 101 -2.13 -9.19 -21.97
CA ASP A 101 -2.19 -10.28 -21.00
C ASP A 101 -1.76 -9.77 -19.62
N ALA A 102 -2.72 -9.63 -18.72
CA ALA A 102 -2.45 -9.24 -17.35
C ALA A 102 -3.21 -10.12 -16.36
N PHE A 103 -2.70 -10.16 -15.13
CA PHE A 103 -3.40 -10.74 -13.99
C PHE A 103 -3.49 -9.71 -12.86
N SER A 104 -4.40 -9.93 -11.92
CA SER A 104 -4.55 -9.06 -10.77
C SER A 104 -4.66 -9.83 -9.45
N ASN A 105 -4.40 -9.11 -8.37
CA ASN A 105 -4.77 -9.53 -7.03
C ASN A 105 -5.44 -8.37 -6.30
N ALA A 106 -6.38 -8.68 -5.42
CA ALA A 106 -7.06 -7.70 -4.58
C ALA A 106 -7.12 -8.20 -3.14
N ILE A 107 -6.88 -7.31 -2.18
CA ILE A 107 -6.82 -7.67 -0.75
C ILE A 107 -7.46 -6.55 0.08
N SER A 108 -8.32 -6.91 1.03
CA SER A 108 -8.82 -5.99 2.06
C SER A 108 -8.13 -6.25 3.39
N PHE A 109 -7.96 -5.19 4.18
CA PHE A 109 -7.21 -5.22 5.42
C PHE A 109 -8.00 -4.59 6.57
N LYS A 110 -7.72 -5.04 7.79
CA LYS A 110 -8.23 -4.42 9.03
C LYS A 110 -7.16 -4.38 10.12
N PRO A 111 -7.22 -3.39 11.03
CA PRO A 111 -6.46 -3.44 12.28
C PRO A 111 -6.95 -4.58 13.17
N VAL A 112 -6.05 -5.46 13.58
CA VAL A 112 -6.27 -6.58 14.51
C VAL A 112 -5.04 -6.70 15.41
N ASP A 113 -5.23 -6.68 16.74
CA ASP A 113 -4.15 -6.79 17.73
C ASP A 113 -2.96 -5.84 17.49
N GLY A 114 -3.27 -4.58 17.16
CA GLY A 114 -2.25 -3.55 16.89
C GLY A 114 -1.50 -3.72 15.57
N LYS A 115 -1.97 -4.58 14.65
CA LYS A 115 -1.35 -4.83 13.34
C LYS A 115 -2.38 -4.79 12.22
N LEU A 116 -1.93 -4.47 11.01
CA LEU A 116 -2.75 -4.56 9.81
C LEU A 116 -2.76 -6.00 9.29
N LYS A 117 -3.95 -6.60 9.20
CA LYS A 117 -4.17 -8.00 8.81
C LYS A 117 -5.07 -8.13 7.60
N SER A 118 -4.73 -9.05 6.70
CA SER A 118 -5.57 -9.37 5.54
C SER A 118 -6.87 -10.06 5.98
N VAL A 119 -8.00 -9.66 5.39
CA VAL A 119 -9.32 -10.21 5.73
C VAL A 119 -9.92 -10.99 4.57
N ILE A 120 -9.89 -10.40 3.37
CA ILE A 120 -10.37 -11.02 2.13
C ILE A 120 -9.27 -10.86 1.10
N SER A 121 -8.97 -11.91 0.36
CA SER A 121 -8.03 -11.86 -0.76
C SER A 121 -8.60 -12.54 -1.99
N PHE A 122 -8.20 -12.02 -3.14
CA PHE A 122 -8.46 -12.54 -4.46
C PHE A 122 -7.15 -12.50 -5.24
N VAL A 123 -6.91 -13.52 -6.06
CA VAL A 123 -5.86 -13.55 -7.07
C VAL A 123 -6.42 -14.22 -8.31
N SER A 124 -6.09 -13.68 -9.48
CA SER A 124 -6.36 -14.32 -10.76
C SER A 124 -5.90 -15.77 -10.79
N LYS A 125 -6.66 -16.65 -11.44
CA LYS A 125 -6.32 -18.07 -11.56
C LYS A 125 -5.25 -18.27 -12.65
N VAL A 126 -4.53 -19.39 -12.57
CA VAL A 126 -3.48 -19.74 -13.55
C VAL A 126 -4.10 -19.98 -14.94
N GLU A 127 -5.20 -20.72 -15.01
CA GLU A 127 -5.85 -21.16 -16.25
C GLU A 127 -7.00 -20.22 -16.70
N GLU A 128 -6.86 -18.91 -16.49
CA GLU A 128 -7.82 -17.94 -17.02
C GLU A 128 -7.77 -17.88 -18.56
N SER A 129 -8.94 -17.71 -19.18
CA SER A 129 -9.01 -17.57 -20.63
C SER A 129 -8.29 -16.31 -21.10
N SER A 130 -7.85 -16.30 -22.36
CA SER A 130 -7.22 -15.11 -22.96
C SER A 130 -8.14 -13.89 -22.96
N GLU A 131 -9.46 -14.09 -22.96
CA GLU A 131 -10.43 -13.02 -22.85
C GLU A 131 -10.41 -12.37 -21.46
N VAL A 132 -10.37 -13.18 -20.39
CA VAL A 132 -10.28 -12.69 -19.02
C VAL A 132 -8.95 -11.96 -18.80
N ARG A 133 -7.84 -12.48 -19.33
CA ARG A 133 -6.52 -11.81 -19.28
C ARG A 133 -6.52 -10.46 -20.00
N ARG A 134 -7.18 -10.35 -21.17
CA ARG A 134 -7.38 -9.08 -21.89
C ARG A 134 -8.24 -8.09 -21.11
N GLN A 135 -9.28 -8.58 -20.44
CA GLN A 135 -10.12 -7.73 -19.59
C GLN A 135 -9.33 -7.19 -18.39
N ALA A 136 -8.46 -8.00 -17.78
CA ALA A 136 -7.58 -7.56 -16.71
C ALA A 136 -6.57 -6.51 -17.18
N ALA A 137 -6.03 -6.65 -18.40
CA ALA A 137 -5.15 -5.64 -19.00
C ALA A 137 -5.88 -4.30 -19.17
N ARG A 138 -7.08 -4.29 -19.76
CA ARG A 138 -7.90 -3.06 -19.89
C ARG A 138 -8.25 -2.45 -18.54
N ALA A 139 -8.56 -3.29 -17.55
CA ALA A 139 -8.83 -2.83 -16.19
C ALA A 139 -7.60 -2.20 -15.53
N ALA A 140 -6.39 -2.68 -15.84
CA ALA A 140 -5.15 -2.11 -15.34
C ALA A 140 -4.88 -0.70 -15.91
N GLU A 141 -5.18 -0.47 -17.20
CA GLU A 141 -5.10 0.86 -17.82
C GLU A 141 -6.07 1.83 -17.16
N GLY A 142 -7.35 1.44 -17.08
CA GLY A 142 -8.37 2.26 -16.42
C GLY A 142 -8.08 2.50 -14.94
N TRP A 143 -7.48 1.52 -14.25
CA TRP A 143 -7.00 1.67 -12.89
C TRP A 143 -5.90 2.73 -12.81
N TYR A 144 -4.90 2.70 -13.70
CA TYR A 144 -3.79 3.65 -13.67
C TYR A 144 -4.28 5.09 -13.87
N ASP A 145 -5.15 5.31 -14.86
CA ASP A 145 -5.72 6.63 -15.13
C ASP A 145 -6.56 7.13 -13.95
N ALA A 146 -7.47 6.30 -13.43
CA ALA A 146 -8.30 6.67 -12.29
C ALA A 146 -7.48 6.89 -11.00
N PHE A 147 -6.47 6.05 -10.77
CA PHE A 147 -5.62 6.12 -9.59
C PHE A 147 -4.74 7.36 -9.60
N THR A 148 -4.13 7.69 -10.73
CA THR A 148 -3.29 8.88 -10.84
C THR A 148 -4.10 10.17 -10.69
N HIS A 149 -5.29 10.24 -11.32
CA HIS A 149 -6.23 11.36 -11.11
C HIS A 149 -6.69 11.46 -9.64
N ASP A 150 -7.02 10.34 -8.98
CA ASP A 150 -7.41 10.35 -7.55
C ASP A 150 -6.30 10.88 -6.63
N VAL A 151 -5.03 10.58 -6.95
CA VAL A 151 -3.88 11.02 -6.13
C VAL A 151 -3.48 12.46 -6.43
N PHE A 152 -3.53 12.88 -7.68
CA PHE A 152 -2.85 14.11 -8.13
C PHE A 152 -3.77 15.20 -8.73
N GLY A 153 -5.02 14.88 -9.07
CA GLY A 153 -5.94 15.80 -9.76
C GLY A 153 -5.76 15.77 -11.26
#